data_AF-A0A3M7I4H6-F1
#
_entry.id   AF-A0A3M7I4H6-F1
#
_cell.length_a   1.000
_cell.length_b   1.000
_cell.length_c   1.000
_cell.angle_alpha   90.00
_cell.angle_beta   90.00
_cell.angle_gamma   90.00
#
_symmetry.space_group_name_H-M   'P 1'
#
loop_
_entity.id
_entity.type
_entity.pdbx_description
1 polymer ?
#
loop_
_entity_poly.entity_id
_entity_poly.type
_entity_poly.pdbx_seq_one_letter_code
_entity_poly.pdbx_strand_id
1 'polypeptide(L)'
;MRAMPLFVSTFALSLAYVIGANAAPCNDNVSSIKLQEIMTNFSSSFGWALAGSATSTKQLETMCDNITETGHGMWATQGLIPERIVKPVCNQSHTGPNATLALPWIVYYNTRVFSMQITNAFASQNKSADMEYLCDNLRYRLLDGFGIEGATAIDATCNAAAQARNPRPEAALAMIDKNATDAYRDALSRLYGFLFASSACTNSELDDYCAQASQQVTSWDKMMLNGALVEETICDVEIPMSSEDAKTHLKEWMSKAFSTIVGYASNVDGWHAWLCEQLDAGSMETVGLDGRAISTQVCNDAEGAVIL
;
A
#
# COMPACT_ATOMS: atom_id res chain seq x y z
N MET A 1 -50.69 -49.53 -28.89
CA MET A 1 -49.31 -50.02 -28.65
C MET A 1 -48.81 -49.31 -27.39
N ARG A 2 -49.02 -49.84 -26.18
CA ARG A 2 -48.26 -50.85 -25.42
C ARG A 2 -46.77 -50.50 -25.18
N ALA A 3 -46.47 -50.35 -23.88
CA ALA A 3 -45.24 -50.71 -23.14
C ALA A 3 -44.03 -49.75 -23.13
N MET A 4 -43.77 -49.20 -21.94
CA MET A 4 -42.43 -49.01 -21.30
C MET A 4 -41.84 -50.40 -20.92
N PRO A 5 -40.60 -50.54 -20.37
CA PRO A 5 -39.47 -49.61 -20.14
C PRO A 5 -38.08 -50.23 -20.51
N LEU A 6 -36.96 -49.50 -20.31
CA LEU A 6 -35.79 -50.01 -19.55
C LEU A 6 -34.72 -48.95 -19.30
N PHE A 7 -34.23 -49.01 -18.07
CA PHE A 7 -33.21 -48.24 -17.36
C PHE A 7 -31.82 -48.25 -18.02
N VAL A 8 -31.06 -47.15 -17.88
CA VAL A 8 -29.73 -47.18 -17.23
C VAL A 8 -29.52 -45.89 -16.45
N SER A 9 -29.31 -46.09 -15.16
CA SER A 9 -28.95 -45.16 -14.10
C SER A 9 -27.44 -45.07 -13.94
N THR A 10 -26.87 -43.88 -13.69
CA THR A 10 -25.60 -43.75 -12.96
C THR A 10 -25.48 -42.39 -12.24
N PHE A 11 -25.71 -42.45 -10.92
CA PHE A 11 -25.06 -41.75 -9.81
C PHE A 11 -24.89 -40.22 -9.82
N ALA A 12 -25.86 -39.54 -9.19
CA ALA A 12 -25.58 -38.35 -8.40
C ALA A 12 -25.07 -38.79 -7.02
N LEU A 13 -23.79 -38.53 -6.72
CA LEU A 13 -23.26 -38.61 -5.36
C LEU A 13 -23.38 -37.24 -4.71
N SER A 14 -24.53 -37.02 -4.08
CA SER A 14 -24.71 -36.00 -3.05
C SER A 14 -23.94 -36.43 -1.81
N LEU A 15 -22.80 -35.78 -1.54
CA LEU A 15 -22.23 -35.78 -0.20
C LEU A 15 -22.72 -34.52 0.51
N ALA A 16 -23.88 -34.66 1.17
CA ALA A 16 -24.25 -33.79 2.26
C ALA A 16 -23.33 -34.14 3.44
N TYR A 17 -22.44 -33.22 3.81
CA TYR A 17 -21.86 -33.22 5.14
C TYR A 17 -22.52 -32.08 5.91
N VAL A 18 -23.59 -32.43 6.62
CA VAL A 18 -24.11 -31.63 7.72
C VAL A 18 -23.25 -31.98 8.93
N ILE A 19 -22.40 -31.05 9.37
CA ILE A 19 -22.05 -30.94 10.78
C ILE A 19 -22.60 -29.60 11.23
N GLY A 20 -23.55 -29.65 12.15
CA GLY A 20 -23.92 -28.48 12.93
C GLY A 20 -22.76 -28.09 13.82
N ALA A 21 -22.26 -26.88 13.63
CA ALA A 21 -21.70 -26.04 14.67
C ALA A 21 -21.91 -24.61 14.18
N ASN A 22 -22.59 -23.79 14.98
CA ASN A 22 -22.60 -22.34 14.81
C ASN A 22 -21.18 -21.83 15.07
N ALA A 23 -20.30 -21.94 14.08
CA ALA A 23 -19.08 -21.16 14.01
C ALA A 23 -19.34 -20.08 12.98
N ALA A 24 -19.31 -18.81 13.40
CA ALA A 24 -19.26 -17.70 12.48
C ALA A 24 -18.14 -17.97 11.45
N PRO A 25 -18.34 -17.67 10.15
CA PRO A 25 -17.27 -17.82 9.18
C PRO A 25 -16.07 -17.01 9.67
N CYS A 26 -14.93 -17.68 9.91
CA CYS A 26 -13.72 -17.04 10.41
C CYS A 26 -13.32 -15.89 9.48
N ASN A 27 -12.97 -14.77 10.10
CA ASN A 27 -12.62 -13.48 9.52
C ASN A 27 -11.39 -13.54 8.57
N ASP A 28 -10.72 -14.69 8.50
CA ASP A 28 -9.50 -14.95 7.73
C ASP A 28 -9.67 -14.76 6.22
N ASN A 29 -10.83 -15.14 5.67
CA ASN A 29 -11.10 -14.99 4.23
C ASN A 29 -11.32 -13.52 3.82
N VAL A 30 -11.82 -12.68 4.74
CA VAL A 30 -12.04 -11.24 4.46
C VAL A 30 -10.74 -10.45 4.66
N SER A 31 -9.91 -10.83 5.64
CA SER A 31 -8.57 -10.27 5.83
C SER A 31 -7.66 -10.57 4.64
N SER A 32 -7.67 -11.79 4.12
CA SER A 32 -6.86 -12.17 2.95
C SER A 32 -7.24 -11.39 1.69
N ILE A 33 -8.53 -11.14 1.46
CA ILE A 33 -9.02 -10.34 0.32
C ILE A 33 -8.55 -8.88 0.41
N LYS A 34 -8.65 -8.25 1.59
CA LYS A 34 -8.23 -6.87 1.79
C LYS A 34 -6.74 -6.69 1.60
N LEU A 35 -5.94 -7.58 2.20
CA LEU A 35 -4.49 -7.57 2.01
C LEU A 35 -4.13 -7.78 0.54
N GLN A 36 -4.79 -8.70 -0.15
CA GLN A 36 -4.57 -8.92 -1.59
C GLN A 36 -4.88 -7.68 -2.42
N GLU A 37 -5.95 -6.95 -2.10
CA GLU A 37 -6.31 -5.71 -2.80
C GLU A 37 -5.29 -4.58 -2.52
N ILE A 38 -4.80 -4.47 -1.28
CA ILE A 38 -3.69 -3.57 -0.94
C ILE A 38 -2.46 -3.90 -1.78
N MET A 39 -2.04 -5.16 -1.78
CA MET A 39 -0.85 -5.59 -2.52
C MET A 39 -1.02 -5.44 -4.03
N THR A 40 -2.24 -5.64 -4.56
CA THR A 40 -2.58 -5.40 -5.98
C THR A 40 -2.38 -3.93 -6.37
N ASN A 41 -2.89 -3.00 -5.57
CA ASN A 41 -2.74 -1.57 -5.82
C ASN A 41 -1.29 -1.14 -5.63
N PHE A 42 -0.66 -1.57 -4.54
CA PHE A 42 0.72 -1.24 -4.24
C PHE A 42 1.69 -1.74 -5.32
N SER A 43 1.50 -2.96 -5.82
CA SER A 43 2.27 -3.52 -6.95
C SER A 43 2.10 -2.69 -8.23
N SER A 44 0.90 -2.16 -8.46
CA SER A 44 0.66 -1.27 -9.61
C SER A 44 1.39 0.06 -9.43
N SER A 45 1.40 0.63 -8.22
CA SER A 45 2.16 1.84 -7.91
C SER A 45 3.66 1.64 -8.13
N PHE A 46 4.21 0.55 -7.59
CA PHE A 46 5.62 0.20 -7.78
C PHE A 46 5.97 0.00 -9.25
N GLY A 47 5.13 -0.70 -10.02
CA GLY A 47 5.34 -0.85 -11.47
C GLY A 47 5.36 0.48 -12.22
N TRP A 48 4.51 1.44 -11.85
CA TRP A 48 4.56 2.79 -12.42
C TRP A 48 5.82 3.56 -12.02
N ALA A 49 6.31 3.36 -10.79
CA ALA A 49 7.59 3.92 -10.36
C ALA A 49 8.76 3.36 -11.18
N LEU A 50 8.82 2.05 -11.42
CA LEU A 50 9.82 1.44 -12.31
C LEU A 50 9.73 1.99 -13.74
N ALA A 51 8.52 2.04 -14.29
CA ALA A 51 8.29 2.53 -15.65
C ALA A 51 8.67 4.02 -15.81
N GLY A 52 8.41 4.82 -14.78
CA GLY A 52 8.72 6.25 -14.76
C GLY A 52 10.18 6.57 -14.47
N SER A 53 10.88 5.73 -13.69
CA SER A 53 12.27 5.99 -13.29
C SER A 53 13.31 5.52 -14.29
N ALA A 54 12.98 4.57 -15.17
CA ALA A 54 13.91 4.04 -16.15
C ALA A 54 14.61 5.14 -16.98
N THR A 55 15.84 4.88 -17.40
CA THR A 55 16.69 5.81 -18.12
C THR A 55 16.53 5.70 -19.64
N SER A 56 15.98 4.59 -20.13
CA SER A 56 15.78 4.35 -21.56
C SER A 56 14.68 3.32 -21.83
N THR A 57 14.14 3.34 -23.05
CA THR A 57 13.21 2.30 -23.53
C THR A 57 13.86 0.91 -23.50
N LYS A 58 15.16 0.81 -23.79
CA LYS A 58 15.89 -0.46 -23.72
C LYS A 58 15.92 -1.04 -22.30
N GLN A 59 16.03 -0.18 -21.29
CA GLN A 59 15.97 -0.64 -19.90
C GLN A 59 14.57 -1.19 -19.58
N LEU A 60 13.50 -0.53 -20.05
CA LEU A 60 12.14 -1.02 -19.89
C LEU A 60 11.88 -2.34 -20.64
N GLU A 61 12.40 -2.49 -21.86
CA GLU A 61 12.34 -3.74 -22.62
C GLU A 61 13.05 -4.86 -21.85
N THR A 62 14.26 -4.59 -21.34
CA THR A 62 15.03 -5.55 -20.54
C THR A 62 14.29 -5.95 -19.25
N MET A 63 13.75 -4.97 -18.53
CA MET A 63 12.94 -5.23 -17.33
C MET A 63 11.68 -6.01 -17.69
N CYS A 64 11.02 -5.70 -18.81
CA CYS A 64 9.79 -6.32 -19.24
C CYS A 64 9.97 -7.80 -19.59
N ASP A 65 10.95 -8.09 -20.45
CA ASP A 65 11.26 -9.46 -20.90
C ASP A 65 11.64 -10.35 -19.72
N ASN A 66 12.29 -9.74 -18.74
CA ASN A 66 12.76 -10.45 -17.59
C ASN A 66 11.85 -10.24 -16.38
N ILE A 67 10.70 -9.58 -16.37
CA ILE A 67 10.15 -9.13 -15.07
C ILE A 67 9.77 -10.26 -14.10
N THR A 68 9.47 -11.45 -14.64
CA THR A 68 9.34 -12.71 -13.88
C THR A 68 10.69 -13.22 -13.34
N GLU A 69 11.78 -12.96 -14.06
CA GLU A 69 13.19 -13.21 -13.74
C GLU A 69 13.88 -12.05 -12.97
N THR A 70 13.75 -10.76 -13.29
CA THR A 70 14.21 -9.56 -12.56
C THR A 70 13.54 -9.46 -11.20
N GLY A 71 12.29 -9.88 -11.08
CA GLY A 71 11.70 -10.10 -9.76
C GLY A 71 12.24 -11.35 -9.07
N HIS A 72 12.98 -12.23 -9.78
CA HIS A 72 13.40 -13.62 -9.45
C HIS A 72 12.37 -14.44 -8.67
N GLY A 73 11.07 -14.15 -8.85
CA GLY A 73 10.01 -14.64 -7.96
C GLY A 73 9.98 -14.02 -6.55
N MET A 74 10.99 -13.26 -6.13
CA MET A 74 11.10 -12.55 -4.85
C MET A 74 9.95 -11.59 -4.60
N TRP A 75 9.51 -10.81 -5.59
CA TRP A 75 8.36 -9.91 -5.39
C TRP A 75 7.08 -10.70 -5.05
N ALA A 76 6.85 -11.83 -5.72
CA ALA A 76 5.71 -12.69 -5.39
C ALA A 76 5.83 -13.29 -3.99
N THR A 77 7.03 -13.69 -3.55
CA THR A 77 7.24 -14.21 -2.20
C THR A 77 7.07 -13.12 -1.12
N GLN A 78 7.26 -11.85 -1.47
CA GLN A 78 6.95 -10.69 -0.61
C GLN A 78 5.44 -10.35 -0.56
N GLY A 79 4.61 -11.05 -1.35
CA GLY A 79 3.17 -10.82 -1.44
C GLY A 79 2.77 -9.78 -2.49
N LEU A 80 3.72 -9.23 -3.26
CA LEU A 80 3.40 -8.42 -4.43
C LEU A 80 2.79 -9.28 -5.54
N ILE A 81 2.15 -8.62 -6.49
CA ILE A 81 1.47 -9.23 -7.63
C ILE A 81 2.28 -8.88 -8.89
N PRO A 82 3.22 -9.72 -9.35
CA PRO A 82 4.09 -9.40 -10.47
C PRO A 82 3.33 -8.93 -11.71
N GLU A 83 2.17 -9.52 -12.03
CA GLU A 83 1.34 -9.12 -13.17
C GLU A 83 0.92 -7.65 -13.13
N ARG A 84 0.79 -7.08 -11.93
CA ARG A 84 0.46 -5.66 -11.72
C ARG A 84 1.68 -4.75 -11.86
N ILE A 85 2.88 -5.26 -11.60
CA ILE A 85 4.15 -4.58 -11.84
C ILE A 85 4.48 -4.59 -13.35
N VAL A 86 4.26 -5.72 -14.02
CA VAL A 86 4.51 -5.93 -15.46
C VAL A 86 3.77 -4.91 -16.31
N LYS A 87 2.48 -4.71 -16.03
CA LYS A 87 1.59 -3.94 -16.90
C LYS A 87 2.13 -2.54 -17.25
N PRO A 88 2.54 -1.68 -16.30
CA PRO A 88 3.12 -0.38 -16.61
C PRO A 88 4.51 -0.45 -17.27
N VAL A 89 5.36 -1.39 -16.88
CA VAL A 89 6.74 -1.55 -17.41
C VAL A 89 6.72 -2.00 -18.87
N CYS A 90 5.87 -2.98 -19.19
CA CYS A 90 5.74 -3.60 -20.51
C CYS A 90 4.78 -2.87 -21.46
N ASN A 91 4.24 -1.70 -21.07
CA ASN A 91 3.24 -1.03 -21.89
C ASN A 91 3.87 -0.42 -23.16
N GLN A 92 3.73 -1.12 -24.28
CA GLN A 92 4.20 -0.69 -25.61
C GLN A 92 3.54 0.61 -26.11
N SER A 93 2.48 1.09 -25.45
CA SER A 93 1.85 2.38 -25.78
C SER A 93 2.64 3.58 -25.23
N HIS A 94 3.62 3.37 -24.35
CA HIS A 94 4.49 4.43 -23.86
C HIS A 94 5.62 4.68 -24.85
N THR A 95 5.91 5.95 -25.16
CA THR A 95 7.02 6.34 -26.06
C THR A 95 8.40 6.22 -25.40
N GLY A 96 8.46 5.76 -24.15
CA GLY A 96 9.67 5.64 -23.33
C GLY A 96 9.38 5.96 -21.84
N PRO A 97 10.42 5.97 -20.99
CA PRO A 97 10.29 6.32 -19.58
C PRO A 97 9.72 7.72 -19.39
N ASN A 98 8.77 7.88 -18.48
CA ASN A 98 8.10 9.16 -18.24
C ASN A 98 7.59 9.30 -16.80
N ALA A 99 8.42 9.86 -15.94
CA ALA A 99 8.10 10.15 -14.54
C ALA A 99 6.83 11.04 -14.39
N THR A 100 6.64 12.02 -15.27
CA THR A 100 5.47 12.91 -15.23
C THR A 100 4.16 12.17 -15.54
N LEU A 101 4.22 11.19 -16.45
CA LEU A 101 3.08 10.31 -16.74
C LEU A 101 2.83 9.31 -15.60
N ALA A 102 3.89 8.82 -14.95
CA ALA A 102 3.79 7.84 -13.87
C ALA A 102 3.18 8.42 -12.58
N LEU A 103 3.52 9.66 -12.23
CA LEU A 103 3.12 10.27 -10.95
C LEU A 103 1.60 10.22 -10.68
N PRO A 104 0.69 10.62 -11.60
CA PRO A 104 -0.75 10.52 -11.35
C PRO A 104 -1.24 9.09 -11.06
N TRP A 105 -0.61 8.07 -11.66
CA TRP A 105 -0.95 6.68 -11.40
C TRP A 105 -0.42 6.20 -10.04
N ILE A 106 0.79 6.61 -9.66
CA ILE A 106 1.36 6.36 -8.33
C ILE A 106 0.43 6.94 -7.25
N VAL A 107 0.04 8.21 -7.39
CA VAL A 107 -0.94 8.87 -6.49
C VAL A 107 -2.25 8.10 -6.43
N TYR A 108 -2.80 7.70 -7.58
CA TYR A 108 -4.06 6.94 -7.67
C TYR A 108 -4.01 5.58 -6.94
N TYR A 109 -2.92 4.83 -7.10
CA TYR A 109 -2.76 3.53 -6.46
C TYR A 109 -2.43 3.66 -4.97
N ASN A 110 -1.55 4.57 -4.58
CA ASN A 110 -1.24 4.85 -3.17
C ASN A 110 -2.46 5.35 -2.40
N THR A 111 -3.32 6.17 -3.03
CA THR A 111 -4.59 6.60 -2.43
C THR A 111 -5.49 5.41 -2.10
N ARG A 112 -5.56 4.39 -2.96
CA ARG A 112 -6.34 3.17 -2.67
C ARG A 112 -5.74 2.32 -1.57
N VAL A 113 -4.41 2.18 -1.56
CA VAL A 113 -3.69 1.49 -0.48
C VAL A 113 -4.03 2.15 0.85
N PHE A 114 -3.85 3.48 0.94
CA PHE A 114 -4.17 4.24 2.14
C PHE A 114 -5.66 4.11 2.53
N SER A 115 -6.58 4.27 1.57
CA SER A 115 -8.02 4.18 1.82
C SER A 115 -8.43 2.82 2.38
N MET A 116 -7.86 1.73 1.85
CA MET A 116 -8.11 0.38 2.37
C MET A 116 -7.50 0.19 3.76
N GLN A 117 -6.30 0.70 3.99
CA GLN A 117 -5.64 0.61 5.30
C GLN A 117 -6.42 1.39 6.37
N ILE A 118 -6.76 2.67 6.12
CA ILE A 118 -7.44 3.52 7.11
C ILE A 118 -8.84 3.00 7.44
N THR A 119 -9.59 2.49 6.46
CA THR A 119 -10.94 1.93 6.70
C THR A 119 -10.92 0.57 7.40
N ASN A 120 -9.73 0.01 7.67
CA ASN A 120 -9.57 -1.29 8.31
C ASN A 120 -8.52 -1.29 9.44
N ALA A 121 -8.03 -0.12 9.86
CA ALA A 121 -7.09 0.02 10.97
C ALA A 121 -7.77 0.01 12.37
N PHE A 122 -9.10 -0.02 12.40
CA PHE A 122 -9.92 0.13 13.60
C PHE A 122 -10.69 -1.16 13.92
N ALA A 123 -10.97 -1.38 15.21
CA ALA A 123 -11.71 -2.56 15.67
C ALA A 123 -13.13 -2.61 15.07
N SER A 124 -13.57 -3.81 14.67
CA SER A 124 -14.88 -4.00 14.02
C SER A 124 -16.08 -3.56 14.86
N GLN A 125 -15.93 -3.58 16.19
CA GLN A 125 -16.98 -3.23 17.15
C GLN A 125 -17.37 -1.74 17.13
N ASN A 126 -16.43 -0.84 16.86
CA ASN A 126 -16.64 0.61 16.85
C ASN A 126 -16.59 1.22 15.45
N LYS A 127 -16.37 0.38 14.43
CA LYS A 127 -16.07 0.80 13.06
C LYS A 127 -16.99 1.90 12.52
N SER A 128 -18.30 1.84 12.75
CA SER A 128 -19.21 2.89 12.27
C SER A 128 -18.90 4.27 12.86
N ALA A 129 -18.67 4.34 14.18
CA ALA A 129 -18.35 5.58 14.87
C ALA A 129 -16.95 6.09 14.51
N ASP A 130 -15.98 5.18 14.35
CA ASP A 130 -14.62 5.55 13.93
C ASP A 130 -14.63 6.13 12.51
N MET A 131 -15.38 5.51 11.58
CA MET A 131 -15.49 6.00 10.22
C MET A 131 -16.23 7.34 10.13
N GLU A 132 -17.26 7.56 10.96
CA GLU A 132 -17.95 8.84 11.10
C GLU A 132 -16.98 9.93 11.58
N TYR A 133 -16.20 9.64 12.64
CA TYR A 133 -15.20 10.57 13.14
C TYR A 133 -14.13 10.92 12.08
N LEU A 134 -13.65 9.94 11.31
CA LEU A 134 -12.71 10.19 10.21
C LEU A 134 -13.35 11.02 9.10
N CYS A 135 -14.59 10.71 8.69
CA CYS A 135 -15.32 11.46 7.66
C CYS A 135 -15.41 12.95 8.01
N ASP A 136 -15.62 13.27 9.30
CA ASP A 136 -15.73 14.65 9.78
C ASP A 136 -14.38 15.36 9.98
N ASN A 137 -13.33 14.61 10.32
CA ASN A 137 -12.09 15.20 10.83
C ASN A 137 -10.89 15.10 9.90
N LEU A 138 -10.88 14.21 8.89
CA LEU A 138 -9.86 14.23 7.86
C LEU A 138 -9.90 15.56 7.08
N ARG A 139 -8.74 15.99 6.57
CA ARG A 139 -8.60 17.25 5.84
C ARG A 139 -8.02 17.01 4.45
N TYR A 140 -8.78 17.36 3.41
CA TYR A 140 -8.38 17.26 2.00
C TYR A 140 -6.96 17.80 1.77
N ARG A 141 -6.72 19.04 2.18
CA ARG A 141 -5.44 19.73 1.99
C ARG A 141 -4.26 19.04 2.66
N LEU A 142 -4.46 18.37 3.79
CA LEU A 142 -3.39 17.65 4.48
C LEU A 142 -3.06 16.35 3.74
N LEU A 143 -4.08 15.60 3.33
CA LEU A 143 -3.91 14.39 2.51
C LEU A 143 -3.25 14.68 1.16
N ASP A 144 -3.66 15.75 0.48
CA ASP A 144 -3.07 16.17 -0.79
C ASP A 144 -1.58 16.51 -0.63
N GLY A 145 -1.17 17.01 0.54
CA GLY A 145 0.25 17.25 0.88
C GLY A 145 1.11 15.99 0.88
N PHE A 146 0.51 14.83 1.13
CA PHE A 146 1.15 13.51 1.04
C PHE A 146 1.00 12.87 -0.34
N GLY A 147 0.45 13.57 -1.35
CA GLY A 147 0.13 12.94 -2.64
C GLY A 147 -0.94 11.84 -2.50
N ILE A 148 -1.83 11.97 -1.52
CA ILE A 148 -3.04 11.17 -1.37
C ILE A 148 -4.20 12.01 -1.86
N GLU A 149 -4.98 11.52 -2.81
CA GLU A 149 -6.12 12.26 -3.33
C GLU A 149 -7.22 12.33 -2.27
N GLY A 150 -7.33 13.49 -1.61
CA GLY A 150 -8.13 13.65 -0.40
C GLY A 150 -9.60 13.31 -0.59
N ALA A 151 -10.18 13.55 -1.77
CA ALA A 151 -11.59 13.26 -2.02
C ALA A 151 -11.89 11.78 -2.03
N THR A 152 -11.11 10.98 -2.76
CA THR A 152 -11.25 9.51 -2.74
C THR A 152 -11.01 8.94 -1.34
N ALA A 153 -10.02 9.43 -0.59
CA ALA A 153 -9.74 8.90 0.75
C ALA A 153 -10.86 9.22 1.76
N ILE A 154 -11.36 10.45 1.76
CA ILE A 154 -12.47 10.88 2.63
C ILE A 154 -13.78 10.19 2.22
N ASP A 155 -14.00 9.99 0.92
CA ASP A 155 -15.12 9.19 0.43
C ASP A 155 -15.14 7.79 1.00
N ALA A 156 -13.98 7.14 1.04
CA ALA A 156 -13.88 5.78 1.56
C ALA A 156 -14.34 5.74 3.03
N THR A 157 -13.95 6.73 3.85
CA THR A 157 -14.39 6.80 5.25
C THR A 157 -15.86 7.17 5.39
N CYS A 158 -16.35 8.17 4.65
CA CYS A 158 -17.76 8.58 4.71
C CYS A 158 -18.72 7.48 4.22
N ASN A 159 -18.36 6.77 3.16
CA ASN A 159 -19.13 5.63 2.66
C ASN A 159 -19.12 4.48 3.66
N ALA A 160 -17.99 4.21 4.33
CA ALA A 160 -17.91 3.21 5.38
C ALA A 160 -18.73 3.58 6.64
N ALA A 161 -18.95 4.88 6.88
CA ALA A 161 -19.84 5.41 7.91
C ALA A 161 -21.33 5.46 7.49
N ALA A 162 -21.65 5.16 6.21
CA ALA A 162 -22.96 5.38 5.61
C ALA A 162 -23.49 6.82 5.78
N GLN A 163 -22.60 7.81 5.70
CA GLN A 163 -22.91 9.23 5.91
C GLN A 163 -22.61 10.06 4.65
N ALA A 164 -23.40 11.11 4.45
CA ALA A 164 -23.07 12.14 3.46
C ALA A 164 -21.84 12.94 3.91
N ARG A 165 -21.01 13.37 2.96
CA ARG A 165 -19.82 14.18 3.27
C ARG A 165 -20.18 15.43 4.07
N ASN A 166 -19.41 15.69 5.11
CA ASN A 166 -19.44 16.97 5.78
C ASN A 166 -18.85 18.04 4.83
N PRO A 167 -19.48 19.22 4.63
CA PRO A 167 -18.90 20.31 3.82
C PRO A 167 -17.74 21.04 4.52
N ARG A 168 -17.49 20.80 5.81
CA ARG A 168 -16.48 21.51 6.62
C ARG A 168 -14.99 21.15 6.42
N PRO A 169 -14.58 19.97 5.95
CA PRO A 169 -13.17 19.66 5.72
C PRO A 169 -12.49 20.59 4.71
N GLU A 170 -13.26 21.25 3.84
CA GLU A 170 -12.79 22.21 2.84
C GLU A 170 -12.52 23.63 3.41
N ALA A 171 -13.10 23.97 4.57
CA ALA A 171 -13.09 25.34 5.12
C ALA A 171 -12.13 25.55 6.31
N ALA A 172 -11.59 24.48 6.90
CA ALA A 172 -10.64 24.59 8.00
C ALA A 172 -9.25 25.02 7.50
N LEU A 173 -8.65 26.03 8.14
CA LEU A 173 -7.25 26.41 7.90
C LEU A 173 -6.34 25.26 8.34
N ALA A 174 -5.94 24.41 7.41
CA ALA A 174 -4.98 23.34 7.64
C ALA A 174 -3.67 23.67 6.92
N MET A 175 -2.57 23.69 7.67
CA MET A 175 -1.23 23.88 7.12
C MET A 175 -0.55 22.54 6.99
N ILE A 176 0.05 22.30 5.81
CA ILE A 176 0.82 21.09 5.55
C ILE A 176 2.09 21.16 6.40
N ASP A 177 2.33 20.12 7.21
CA ASP A 177 3.59 19.96 7.92
C ASP A 177 4.66 19.45 6.95
N LYS A 178 5.65 20.30 6.68
CA LYS A 178 6.72 19.97 5.74
C LYS A 178 7.55 18.77 6.22
N ASN A 179 7.85 18.68 7.51
CA ASN A 179 8.64 17.60 8.06
C ASN A 179 7.89 16.27 7.94
N ALA A 180 6.58 16.28 8.18
CA ALA A 180 5.75 15.09 7.99
C ALA A 180 5.73 14.66 6.50
N THR A 181 5.55 15.59 5.57
CA THR A 181 5.58 15.26 4.13
C THR A 181 6.94 14.76 3.66
N ASP A 182 8.04 15.32 4.19
CA ASP A 182 9.39 14.86 3.90
C ASP A 182 9.62 13.45 4.50
N ALA A 183 9.16 13.18 5.73
CA ALA A 183 9.24 11.85 6.36
C ALA A 183 8.42 10.78 5.62
N TYR A 184 7.23 11.13 5.14
CA TYR A 184 6.41 10.25 4.30
C TYR A 184 7.12 9.92 2.98
N ARG A 185 7.64 10.95 2.31
CA ARG A 185 8.42 10.80 1.08
C ARG A 185 9.61 9.88 1.31
N ASP A 186 10.34 10.07 2.41
CA ASP A 186 11.50 9.28 2.74
C ASP A 186 11.12 7.81 3.02
N ALA A 187 10.01 7.56 3.71
CA ALA A 187 9.50 6.22 3.93
C ALA A 187 9.16 5.49 2.63
N LEU A 188 8.45 6.15 1.70
CA LEU A 188 8.17 5.58 0.38
C LEU A 188 9.43 5.37 -0.47
N SER A 189 10.41 6.27 -0.34
CA SER A 189 11.68 6.18 -1.08
C SER A 189 12.48 4.96 -0.64
N ARG A 190 12.60 4.75 0.67
CA ARG A 190 13.25 3.55 1.23
C ARG A 190 12.46 2.28 0.86
N LEU A 191 11.14 2.32 0.92
CA LEU A 191 10.30 1.20 0.49
C LEU A 191 10.58 0.81 -0.97
N TYR A 192 10.57 1.76 -1.90
CA TYR A 192 10.81 1.46 -3.31
C TYR A 192 12.26 1.04 -3.59
N GLY A 193 13.23 1.64 -2.89
CA GLY A 193 14.64 1.22 -2.96
C GLY A 193 14.82 -0.24 -2.52
N PHE A 194 14.25 -0.63 -1.37
CA PHE A 194 14.30 -2.01 -0.91
C PHE A 194 13.57 -2.98 -1.84
N LEU A 195 12.41 -2.60 -2.40
CA LEU A 195 11.72 -3.44 -3.38
C LEU A 195 12.57 -3.67 -4.63
N PHE A 196 13.26 -2.64 -5.11
CA PHE A 196 14.19 -2.75 -6.24
C PHE A 196 15.38 -3.66 -5.90
N ALA A 197 16.07 -3.40 -4.78
CA ALA A 197 17.23 -4.18 -4.37
C ALA A 197 16.89 -5.64 -4.03
N SER A 198 15.71 -5.90 -3.46
CA SER A 198 15.24 -7.26 -3.15
C SER A 198 15.02 -8.15 -4.39
N SER A 199 15.07 -7.54 -5.57
CA SER A 199 14.97 -8.20 -6.86
C SER A 199 16.34 -8.64 -7.39
N ALA A 200 17.42 -8.58 -6.60
CA ALA A 200 18.70 -9.17 -6.97
C ALA A 200 18.86 -10.58 -6.38
N CYS A 201 19.39 -11.51 -7.17
CA CYS A 201 19.78 -12.86 -6.72
C CYS A 201 21.27 -12.98 -6.38
N THR A 202 22.07 -12.03 -6.85
CA THR A 202 23.52 -12.05 -6.70
C THR A 202 24.06 -10.70 -6.28
N ASN A 203 25.23 -10.68 -5.64
CA ASN A 203 25.92 -9.43 -5.28
C ASN A 203 26.26 -8.60 -6.53
N SER A 204 26.58 -9.25 -7.65
CA SER A 204 26.88 -8.54 -8.91
C SER A 204 25.67 -7.78 -9.45
N GLU A 205 24.45 -8.31 -9.30
CA GLU A 205 23.23 -7.60 -9.69
C GLU A 205 22.98 -6.38 -8.78
N LEU A 206 23.26 -6.49 -7.47
CA LEU A 206 23.20 -5.36 -6.55
C LEU A 206 24.21 -4.26 -6.92
N ASP A 207 25.45 -4.64 -7.24
CA ASP A 207 26.47 -3.70 -7.72
C ASP A 207 26.00 -2.98 -8.99
N ASP A 208 25.41 -3.72 -9.94
CA ASP A 208 24.85 -3.16 -11.18
C ASP A 208 23.66 -2.23 -10.91
N TYR A 209 22.79 -2.58 -9.97
CA TYR A 209 21.64 -1.77 -9.56
C TYR A 209 22.10 -0.45 -8.91
N CYS A 210 23.05 -0.51 -7.97
CA CYS A 210 23.63 0.66 -7.34
C CYS A 210 24.33 1.57 -8.36
N ALA A 211 25.14 1.01 -9.26
CA ALA A 211 25.82 1.78 -10.31
C ALA A 211 24.85 2.52 -11.24
N GLN A 212 23.66 1.96 -11.48
CA GLN A 212 22.62 2.56 -12.32
C GLN A 212 21.71 3.55 -11.57
N ALA A 213 21.59 3.43 -10.24
CA ALA A 213 20.63 4.19 -9.45
C ALA A 213 20.84 5.72 -9.55
N SER A 214 22.10 6.17 -9.56
CA SER A 214 22.46 7.59 -9.74
C SER A 214 21.83 8.25 -10.98
N GLN A 215 21.59 7.48 -12.04
CA GLN A 215 21.02 7.97 -13.30
C GLN A 215 19.49 8.16 -13.22
N GLN A 216 18.84 7.62 -12.19
CA GLN A 216 17.38 7.63 -12.02
C GLN A 216 16.90 8.64 -10.96
N VAL A 217 17.82 9.24 -10.19
CA VAL A 217 17.53 10.19 -9.10
C VAL A 217 16.52 11.27 -9.49
N THR A 218 16.78 12.00 -10.59
CA THR A 218 15.88 13.07 -11.04
C THR A 218 14.50 12.54 -11.47
N SER A 219 14.41 11.30 -11.95
CA SER A 219 13.13 10.70 -12.32
C SER A 219 12.32 10.32 -11.07
N TRP A 220 12.97 9.79 -10.03
CA TRP A 220 12.32 9.54 -8.73
C TRP A 220 11.84 10.83 -8.07
N ASP A 221 12.64 11.91 -8.11
CA ASP A 221 12.23 13.23 -7.59
C ASP A 221 10.96 13.74 -8.28
N LYS A 222 10.87 13.57 -9.62
CA LYS A 222 9.68 13.94 -10.40
C LYS A 222 8.43 13.12 -10.06
N MET A 223 8.61 11.96 -9.42
CA MET A 223 7.52 11.12 -8.92
C MET A 223 7.24 11.33 -7.43
N MET A 224 7.69 12.47 -6.87
CA MET A 224 7.52 12.83 -5.46
C MET A 224 8.19 11.86 -4.49
N LEU A 225 9.27 11.19 -4.91
CA LEU A 225 10.18 10.46 -4.04
C LEU A 225 11.40 11.32 -3.73
N ASN A 226 12.20 10.89 -2.76
CA ASN A 226 13.54 11.41 -2.49
C ASN A 226 14.51 10.51 -3.27
N GLY A 227 14.89 10.92 -4.48
CA GLY A 227 15.68 10.09 -5.39
C GLY A 227 17.04 9.71 -4.84
N ALA A 228 17.70 10.62 -4.11
CA ALA A 228 18.97 10.33 -3.45
C ALA A 228 18.81 9.25 -2.38
N LEU A 229 17.67 9.25 -1.67
CA LEU A 229 17.39 8.23 -0.67
C LEU A 229 17.02 6.87 -1.28
N VAL A 230 16.37 6.86 -2.45
CA VAL A 230 16.15 5.62 -3.21
C VAL A 230 17.50 5.03 -3.63
N GLU A 231 18.40 5.86 -4.16
CA GLU A 231 19.77 5.46 -4.52
C GLU A 231 20.55 4.93 -3.31
N GLU A 232 20.60 5.69 -2.22
CA GLU A 232 21.23 5.27 -0.95
C GLU A 232 20.70 3.91 -0.51
N THR A 233 19.38 3.73 -0.49
CA THR A 233 18.76 2.47 -0.05
C THR A 233 19.11 1.30 -0.96
N ILE A 234 19.19 1.50 -2.28
CA ILE A 234 19.60 0.44 -3.21
C ILE A 234 21.07 0.06 -2.96
N CYS A 235 21.94 1.05 -2.79
CA CYS A 235 23.37 0.87 -2.61
C CYS A 235 23.76 0.32 -1.22
N ASP A 236 22.93 0.53 -0.19
CA ASP A 236 23.16 -0.01 1.15
C ASP A 236 22.92 -1.52 1.25
N VAL A 237 22.26 -2.13 0.25
CA VAL A 237 22.04 -3.57 0.20
C VAL A 237 23.24 -4.25 -0.46
N GLU A 238 24.16 -4.75 0.35
CA GLU A 238 25.41 -5.39 -0.12
C GLU A 238 25.26 -6.90 -0.42
N ILE A 239 24.19 -7.54 0.07
CA ILE A 239 23.95 -8.99 -0.06
C ILE A 239 22.49 -9.20 -0.48
N PRO A 240 22.20 -10.13 -1.42
CA PRO A 240 20.83 -10.48 -1.83
C PRO A 240 19.94 -10.74 -0.63
N MET A 241 18.83 -10.03 -0.59
CA MET A 241 17.92 -10.03 0.54
C MET A 241 17.15 -11.35 0.62
N SER A 242 16.98 -11.89 1.83
CA SER A 242 16.08 -13.03 2.02
C SER A 242 14.62 -12.59 1.84
N SER A 243 13.73 -13.53 1.49
CA SER A 243 12.31 -13.17 1.35
C SER A 243 11.69 -12.66 2.65
N GLU A 244 12.19 -13.08 3.82
CA GLU A 244 11.66 -12.63 5.11
C GLU A 244 12.15 -11.23 5.48
N ASP A 245 13.42 -10.90 5.18
CA ASP A 245 13.94 -9.55 5.36
C ASP A 245 13.21 -8.56 4.43
N ALA A 246 12.93 -8.97 3.18
CA ALA A 246 12.20 -8.15 2.23
C ALA A 246 10.75 -7.89 2.68
N LYS A 247 10.05 -8.90 3.20
CA LYS A 247 8.72 -8.72 3.82
C LYS A 247 8.78 -7.80 5.04
N THR A 248 9.84 -7.93 5.84
CA THR A 248 10.03 -7.09 7.03
C THR A 248 10.17 -5.62 6.65
N HIS A 249 11.03 -5.30 5.68
CA HIS A 249 11.16 -3.93 5.17
C HIS A 249 9.89 -3.44 4.50
N LEU A 250 9.20 -4.29 3.72
CA LEU A 250 7.91 -3.94 3.12
C LEU A 250 6.90 -3.50 4.19
N LYS A 251 6.72 -4.33 5.23
CA LYS A 251 5.82 -4.04 6.34
C LYS A 251 6.26 -2.81 7.12
N GLU A 252 7.54 -2.68 7.43
CA GLU A 252 8.10 -1.54 8.19
C GLU A 252 7.84 -0.21 7.48
N TRP A 253 8.23 -0.08 6.21
CA TRP A 253 8.13 1.19 5.50
C TRP A 253 6.71 1.51 5.06
N MET A 254 5.87 0.51 4.77
CA MET A 254 4.42 0.73 4.63
C MET A 254 3.80 1.24 5.92
N SER A 255 4.24 0.73 7.08
CA SER A 255 3.74 1.17 8.39
C SER A 255 4.16 2.59 8.72
N LYS A 256 5.43 2.95 8.43
CA LYS A 256 5.92 4.32 8.57
C LYS A 256 5.19 5.30 7.65
N ALA A 257 4.94 4.91 6.40
CA ALA A 257 4.17 5.73 5.47
C ALA A 257 2.73 5.95 5.97
N PHE A 258 2.07 4.88 6.41
CA PHE A 258 0.71 4.93 6.95
C PHE A 258 0.63 5.80 8.21
N SER A 259 1.45 5.54 9.23
CA SER A 259 1.40 6.29 10.49
C SER A 259 1.70 7.78 10.29
N THR A 260 2.62 8.11 9.38
CA THR A 260 2.94 9.50 9.05
C THR A 260 1.75 10.21 8.42
N ILE A 261 1.05 9.59 7.47
CA ILE A 261 -0.17 10.20 6.90
C ILE A 261 -1.22 10.37 8.00
N VAL A 262 -1.54 9.29 8.74
CA VAL A 262 -2.65 9.29 9.70
C VAL A 262 -2.42 10.29 10.84
N GLY A 263 -1.21 10.37 11.39
CA GLY A 263 -0.88 11.33 12.45
C GLY A 263 -1.13 12.78 12.01
N TYR A 264 -0.89 13.11 10.75
CA TYR A 264 -0.95 14.48 10.23
C TYR A 264 -2.13 14.72 9.28
N ALA A 265 -3.09 13.80 9.19
CA ALA A 265 -4.26 13.94 8.32
C ALA A 265 -5.37 14.84 8.90
N SER A 266 -5.23 15.26 10.15
CA SER A 266 -6.11 16.23 10.81
C SER A 266 -5.34 17.18 11.71
N ASN A 267 -5.96 18.31 12.00
CA ASN A 267 -5.50 19.32 12.96
C ASN A 267 -6.56 19.61 14.03
N VAL A 268 -7.53 18.71 14.23
CA VAL A 268 -8.53 18.83 15.30
C VAL A 268 -7.88 18.56 16.66
N ASP A 269 -8.26 19.32 17.68
CA ASP A 269 -7.77 19.10 19.04
C ASP A 269 -8.10 17.67 19.50
N GLY A 270 -7.12 17.01 20.11
CA GLY A 270 -7.25 15.63 20.58
C GLY A 270 -7.11 14.55 19.51
N TRP A 271 -6.77 14.91 18.25
CA TRP A 271 -6.59 13.94 17.15
C TRP A 271 -5.67 12.76 17.49
N HIS A 272 -4.45 13.05 17.97
CA HIS A 272 -3.47 12.01 18.32
C HIS A 272 -3.92 11.15 19.50
N ALA A 273 -4.58 11.74 20.50
CA ALA A 273 -5.15 11.01 21.63
C ALA A 273 -6.27 10.06 21.17
N TRP A 274 -7.15 10.54 20.29
CA TRP A 274 -8.20 9.72 19.68
C TRP A 274 -7.61 8.56 18.87
N LEU A 275 -6.60 8.82 18.02
CA LEU A 275 -5.93 7.76 17.27
C LEU A 275 -5.28 6.71 18.18
N CYS A 276 -4.59 7.13 19.24
CA CYS A 276 -3.97 6.23 20.21
C CYS A 276 -5.00 5.30 20.88
N GLU A 277 -6.22 5.80 21.15
CA GLU A 277 -7.29 5.01 21.75
C GLU A 277 -7.98 4.07 20.76
N GLN A 278 -8.21 4.52 19.51
CA GLN A 278 -9.08 3.81 18.57
C GLN A 278 -8.34 2.91 17.57
N LEU A 279 -7.06 3.14 17.28
CA LEU A 279 -6.30 2.27 16.39
C LEU A 279 -6.14 0.87 17.02
N ASP A 280 -6.51 -0.16 16.26
CA ASP A 280 -6.44 -1.55 16.71
C ASP A 280 -5.28 -2.26 16.04
N ALA A 281 -4.29 -2.66 16.85
CA ALA A 281 -3.09 -3.33 16.36
C ALA A 281 -3.41 -4.62 15.58
N GLY A 282 -4.39 -5.41 16.05
CA GLY A 282 -4.80 -6.63 15.36
C GLY A 282 -5.41 -6.35 13.98
N SER A 283 -6.26 -5.32 13.87
CA SER A 283 -6.89 -4.92 12.61
C SER A 283 -5.86 -4.37 11.62
N MET A 284 -4.90 -3.57 12.07
CA MET A 284 -3.78 -3.09 11.24
C MET A 284 -2.94 -4.24 10.66
N GLU A 285 -2.67 -5.29 11.45
CA GLU A 285 -1.96 -6.49 10.97
C GLU A 285 -2.70 -7.17 9.81
N THR A 286 -4.05 -7.20 9.84
CA THR A 286 -4.85 -7.79 8.76
C THR A 286 -4.72 -7.09 7.41
N VAL A 287 -4.20 -5.86 7.40
CA VAL A 287 -3.97 -5.03 6.21
C VAL A 287 -2.50 -4.76 5.94
N GLY A 288 -1.62 -5.62 6.46
CA GLY A 288 -0.19 -5.63 6.12
C GLY A 288 0.63 -4.56 6.84
N LEU A 289 0.14 -4.04 7.96
CA LEU A 289 0.81 -3.03 8.77
C LEU A 289 1.34 -3.65 10.07
N ASP A 290 2.43 -3.09 10.61
CA ASP A 290 2.90 -3.36 11.97
C ASP A 290 2.06 -2.56 12.95
N GLY A 291 0.96 -3.19 13.37
CA GLY A 291 -0.03 -2.52 14.22
C GLY A 291 0.57 -2.10 15.57
N ARG A 292 1.50 -2.88 16.11
CA ARG A 292 2.15 -2.56 17.40
C ARG A 292 3.07 -1.35 17.26
N ALA A 293 3.90 -1.32 16.22
CA ALA A 293 4.81 -0.20 15.99
C ALA A 293 4.03 1.10 15.75
N ILE A 294 2.94 1.04 14.97
CA ILE A 294 2.08 2.20 14.71
C ILE A 294 1.41 2.69 15.98
N SER A 295 0.74 1.80 16.75
CA SER A 295 0.09 2.20 18.00
C SER A 295 1.08 2.82 18.99
N THR A 296 2.29 2.26 19.10
CA THR A 296 3.34 2.80 19.98
C THR A 296 3.74 4.21 19.56
N GLN A 297 4.00 4.43 18.26
CA GLN A 297 4.38 5.74 17.74
C GLN A 297 3.28 6.78 17.96
N VAL A 298 2.03 6.46 17.57
CA VAL A 298 0.90 7.38 17.68
C VAL A 298 0.61 7.76 19.14
N CYS A 299 0.72 6.80 20.07
CA CYS A 299 0.53 7.09 21.49
C CYS A 299 1.64 7.97 22.07
N ASN A 300 2.90 7.78 21.67
CA ASN A 300 3.99 8.68 22.06
C ASN A 300 3.76 10.11 21.55
N ASP A 301 3.27 10.25 20.31
CA ASP A 301 2.96 11.55 19.72
C ASP A 301 1.79 12.24 20.46
N ALA A 302 0.81 11.47 20.94
CA ALA A 302 -0.27 11.97 21.79
C ALA A 302 0.24 12.50 23.14
N GLU A 303 1.16 11.78 23.79
CA GLU A 303 1.77 12.23 25.04
C GLU A 303 2.61 13.51 24.84
N GLY A 304 3.38 13.58 23.75
CA GLY A 304 4.17 14.76 23.39
C GLY A 304 3.30 16.00 23.10
N ALA A 305 2.12 15.81 22.51
CA ALA A 305 1.18 16.89 22.20
C ALA A 305 0.48 17.49 23.44
N VAL A 306 0.41 16.76 24.56
CA VAL A 306 -0.16 17.26 25.83
C VAL A 306 0.80 18.20 26.58
N ILE A 307 2.08 18.21 26.21
CA ILE A 307 3.15 18.96 26.88
C ILE A 307 3.40 20.34 26.22
N LEU A 308 2.82 20.62 25.06
CA LEU A 308 2.92 21.88 24.31
C LEU A 308 1.66 22.75 24.47
#